data_AF-A0AAU2V0X6-F1
#
_entry.id   AF-A0AAU2V0X6-F1
#
_cell.length_a   1.000
_cell.length_b   1.000
_cell.length_c   1.000
_cell.angle_alpha   90.00
_cell.angle_beta   90.00
_cell.angle_gamma   90.00
#
_symmetry.space_group_name_H-M   'P 1'
#
loop_
_entity.id
_entity.type
_entity.pdbx_description
1 polymer ?
#
loop_
_entity_poly.entity_id
_entity_poly.type
_entity_poly.pdbx_seq_one_letter_code
_entity_poly.pdbx_strand_id
1 'polypeptide(L)'
;MRIVDLPGAVAAELAAHFLQYPAIEVELPWGGPDPEREKRTFPLVLTTTYGNALWANMFNDKVWKPALAAAGVIPMRKKGERWKASRKDGFHVLRHTYAPMILEAGESVVTLARWLGHSSPTITLDHYAHFMPEAGGKGRAAVDVLLSPVPELHP
;
A
#
# COMPACT_ATOMS: atom_id res chain seq x y z
N MET A 1 11.46 -13.06 0.82
CA MET A 1 11.67 -11.61 0.99
C MET A 1 11.12 -10.92 -0.25
N ARG A 2 10.36 -9.83 -0.12
CA ARG A 2 9.82 -9.07 -1.26
C ARG A 2 10.52 -7.72 -1.35
N ILE A 3 10.75 -7.24 -2.57
CA ILE A 3 11.38 -5.95 -2.85
C ILE A 3 10.39 -5.14 -3.68
N VAL A 4 10.23 -3.87 -3.32
CA VAL A 4 9.39 -2.90 -4.02
C VAL A 4 10.23 -1.65 -4.19
N ASP A 5 10.29 -1.14 -5.42
CA ASP A 5 11.05 0.07 -5.70
C ASP A 5 10.37 1.26 -5.02
N LEU A 6 11.17 2.06 -4.31
CA LEU A 6 10.67 3.20 -3.53
C LEU A 6 10.72 4.46 -4.41
N PRO A 7 9.57 5.07 -4.77
CA PRO A 7 9.58 6.30 -5.56
C PRO A 7 10.34 7.41 -4.84
N GLY A 8 11.04 8.28 -5.58
CA GLY A 8 11.88 9.33 -5.00
C GLY A 8 11.15 10.25 -4.03
N ALA A 9 9.88 10.59 -4.31
CA ALA A 9 9.05 11.38 -3.39
C ALA A 9 8.80 10.65 -2.05
N VAL A 10 8.52 9.35 -2.08
CA VAL A 10 8.32 8.56 -0.86
C VAL A 10 9.63 8.40 -0.09
N ALA A 11 10.74 8.22 -0.80
CA ALA A 11 12.07 8.17 -0.19
C ALA A 11 12.42 9.49 0.52
N ALA A 12 12.11 10.64 -0.10
CA ALA A 12 12.34 11.95 0.49
C ALA A 12 11.51 12.16 1.77
N GLU A 13 10.22 11.82 1.75
CA GLU A 13 9.35 11.88 2.93
C GLU A 13 9.84 10.96 4.05
N LEU A 14 10.29 9.74 3.70
CA LEU A 14 10.84 8.81 4.68
C LEU A 14 12.15 9.33 5.28
N ALA A 15 13.01 9.94 4.47
CA ALA A 15 14.24 10.57 4.95
C ALA A 15 13.95 11.75 5.89
N ALA A 16 12.99 12.62 5.54
CA ALA A 16 12.55 13.70 6.40
C ALA A 16 11.98 13.18 7.73
N HIS A 17 11.21 12.08 7.67
CA HIS A 17 10.71 11.41 8.87
C HIS A 17 11.86 10.92 9.76
N PHE A 18 12.88 10.25 9.20
CA PHE A 18 14.03 9.75 9.97
C PHE A 18 14.83 10.86 10.67
N LEU A 19 14.93 12.04 10.07
CA LEU A 19 15.62 13.18 10.68
C LEU A 19 14.89 13.70 11.92
N GLN A 20 13.55 13.61 11.94
CA GLN A 20 12.73 14.05 13.06
C GLN A 20 12.49 12.93 14.09
N TYR A 21 12.39 11.69 13.61
CA TYR A 21 12.04 10.50 14.38
C TYR A 21 13.04 9.39 14.05
N PRO A 22 14.20 9.34 14.74
CA PRO A 22 15.18 8.29 14.56
C PRO A 22 14.59 6.90 14.83
N ALA A 23 15.10 5.88 14.15
CA ALA A 23 14.67 4.51 14.38
C ALA A 23 14.94 4.08 15.83
N ILE A 24 14.02 3.30 16.39
CA ILE A 24 14.08 2.83 17.78
C ILE A 24 14.28 1.32 17.80
N GLU A 25 15.25 0.85 18.58
CA GLU A 25 15.48 -0.57 18.81
C GLU A 25 14.32 -1.17 19.61
N VAL A 26 13.62 -2.13 19.02
CA VAL A 26 12.49 -2.81 19.66
C VAL A 26 12.71 -4.32 19.62
N GLU A 27 12.64 -4.95 20.78
CA GLU A 27 12.64 -6.41 20.92
C GLU A 27 11.27 -6.97 20.49
N LEU A 28 11.27 -7.84 19.48
CA LEU A 28 10.08 -8.47 18.95
C LEU A 28 10.15 -9.99 19.07
N PRO A 29 9.01 -10.64 19.33
CA PRO A 29 8.92 -12.08 19.24
C PRO A 29 9.10 -12.56 17.79
N TRP A 30 9.95 -13.55 17.58
CA TRP A 30 10.28 -14.12 16.29
C TRP A 30 9.92 -15.61 16.24
N GLY A 31 9.48 -16.12 15.09
CA GLY A 31 9.31 -17.58 14.89
C GLY A 31 7.93 -18.19 15.22
N GLY A 32 6.88 -17.39 15.48
CA GLY A 32 5.50 -17.89 15.56
C GLY A 32 4.77 -17.59 16.88
N PRO A 33 3.67 -18.29 17.20
CA PRO A 33 2.85 -18.01 18.39
C PRO A 33 3.37 -18.65 19.70
N ASP A 34 4.49 -19.37 19.66
CA ASP A 34 5.04 -20.09 20.82
C ASP A 34 5.42 -19.13 21.98
N PRO A 35 5.05 -19.42 23.23
CA PRO A 35 5.47 -18.62 24.38
C PRO A 35 6.98 -18.56 24.62
N GLU A 36 7.76 -19.57 24.26
CA GLU A 36 9.23 -19.62 24.42
C GLU A 36 9.99 -19.18 23.15
N ARG A 37 9.30 -18.48 22.26
CA ARG A 37 9.86 -18.06 20.99
C ARG A 37 11.07 -17.13 21.15
N GLU A 38 12.01 -17.30 20.22
CA GLU A 38 13.20 -16.46 20.09
C GLU A 38 12.78 -14.98 20.01
N LYS A 39 13.51 -14.13 20.71
CA LYS A 39 13.32 -12.68 20.62
C LYS A 39 14.45 -12.07 19.82
N ARG A 40 14.10 -11.11 18.96
CA ARG A 40 15.07 -10.40 18.13
C ARG A 40 14.81 -8.92 18.18
N THR A 41 15.88 -8.14 18.25
CA THR A 41 15.83 -6.69 18.27
C THR A 41 15.97 -6.16 16.85
N PHE A 42 15.12 -5.20 16.50
CA PHE A 42 15.17 -4.53 15.20
C PHE A 42 15.03 -3.02 15.37
N PRO A 43 15.74 -2.21 14.55
CA PRO A 43 15.50 -0.78 14.46
C PRO A 43 14.18 -0.54 13.72
N LEU A 44 13.12 -0.22 14.45
CA LEU A 44 11.83 0.10 13.87
C LEU A 44 11.77 1.56 13.46
N VAL A 45 11.40 1.78 12.20
CA VAL A 45 11.17 3.11 11.61
C VAL A 45 9.93 3.77 12.17
N LEU A 46 8.87 2.97 12.42
CA LEU A 46 7.59 3.46 12.91
C LEU A 46 7.27 2.81 14.24
N THR A 47 7.16 3.63 15.28
CA THR A 47 6.81 3.21 16.63
C THR A 47 5.66 4.03 17.19
N THR A 48 5.11 3.57 18.31
CA THR A 48 4.25 4.39 19.17
C THR A 48 5.06 5.52 19.83
N THR A 49 4.36 6.48 20.45
CA THR A 49 4.98 7.51 21.29
C THR A 49 5.73 6.95 22.50
N TYR A 50 5.49 5.67 22.84
CA TYR A 50 6.18 4.95 23.91
C TYR A 50 7.38 4.13 23.41
N GLY A 51 7.76 4.24 22.14
CA GLY A 51 8.90 3.50 21.56
C GLY A 51 8.62 2.03 21.25
N ASN A 52 7.40 1.53 21.48
CA ASN A 52 7.03 0.15 21.15
C ASN A 52 6.50 0.02 19.71
N ALA A 53 6.52 -1.20 19.17
CA ALA A 53 5.97 -1.51 17.85
C ALA A 53 4.49 -1.13 17.69
N LEU A 54 4.12 -0.70 16.48
CA LEU A 54 2.75 -0.35 16.14
C LEU A 54 1.88 -1.60 15.94
N TRP A 55 0.76 -1.64 16.63
CA TRP A 55 -0.26 -2.67 16.45
C TRP A 55 -1.32 -2.19 15.46
N ALA A 56 -1.54 -2.93 14.37
CA ALA A 56 -2.43 -2.51 13.29
C ALA A 56 -3.85 -2.13 13.75
N ASN A 57 -4.42 -2.90 14.68
CA ASN A 57 -5.75 -2.61 15.24
C ASN A 57 -5.75 -1.32 16.07
N MET A 58 -4.69 -1.10 16.87
CA MET A 58 -4.54 0.11 17.67
C MET A 58 -4.37 1.33 16.75
N PHE A 59 -3.53 1.22 15.73
CA PHE A 59 -3.33 2.27 14.74
C PHE A 59 -4.65 2.62 14.03
N ASN A 60 -5.40 1.61 13.59
CA ASN A 60 -6.71 1.80 12.97
C ASN A 60 -7.67 2.59 13.87
N ASP A 61 -7.80 2.19 15.13
CA ASP A 61 -8.80 2.77 16.04
C ASP A 61 -8.38 4.10 16.67
N LYS A 62 -7.08 4.33 16.87
CA LYS A 62 -6.55 5.48 17.59
C LYS A 62 -5.92 6.56 16.71
N VAL A 63 -5.54 6.24 15.48
CA VAL A 63 -4.88 7.19 14.57
C VAL A 63 -5.70 7.33 13.29
N TRP A 64 -5.91 6.23 12.56
CA TRP A 64 -6.52 6.26 11.24
C TRP A 64 -7.98 6.73 11.24
N LYS A 65 -8.87 6.09 12.01
CA LYS A 65 -10.30 6.46 12.05
C LYS A 65 -10.55 7.87 12.59
N PRO A 66 -9.85 8.34 13.66
CA PRO A 66 -9.90 9.75 14.03
C PRO A 66 -9.49 10.69 12.89
N ALA A 67 -8.43 10.38 12.14
CA ALA A 67 -8.01 11.18 10.99
C ALA A 67 -9.07 11.20 9.88
N LEU A 68 -9.68 10.05 9.55
CA LEU A 68 -10.80 9.98 8.61
C LEU A 68 -12.00 10.82 9.07
N ALA A 69 -12.32 10.78 10.36
CA ALA A 69 -13.42 11.56 10.92
C ALA A 69 -13.12 13.07 10.89
N ALA A 70 -11.89 13.46 11.21
CA ALA A 70 -11.42 14.85 11.12
C ALA A 70 -11.45 15.35 9.66
N ALA A 71 -11.15 14.49 8.69
CA ALA A 71 -11.24 14.77 7.27
C ALA A 71 -12.68 14.71 6.71
N GLY A 72 -13.68 14.38 7.52
CA GLY A 72 -15.09 14.30 7.11
C GLY A 72 -15.46 13.06 6.28
N VAL A 73 -14.58 12.08 6.17
CA VAL A 73 -14.82 10.84 5.40
C VAL A 73 -15.79 9.91 6.12
N ILE A 74 -15.73 9.89 7.45
CA ILE A 74 -16.64 9.12 8.31
C ILE A 74 -17.21 10.04 9.40
N PRO A 75 -18.40 9.74 9.97
CA PRO A 75 -18.92 10.53 11.08
C PRO A 75 -18.02 10.38 12.32
N MET A 76 -17.88 11.48 13.08
CA MET A 76 -17.24 11.45 14.38
C MET A 76 -18.01 10.53 15.33
N ARG A 77 -17.31 9.60 15.99
CA ARG A 77 -17.93 8.75 17.01
C ARG A 77 -18.27 9.55 18.27
N LYS A 78 -19.27 9.12 19.04
CA LYS A 78 -19.46 9.64 20.38
C LYS A 78 -18.41 9.07 21.34
N LYS A 79 -18.05 9.82 22.38
CA LYS A 79 -17.11 9.36 23.41
C LYS A 79 -17.67 8.10 24.08
N GLY A 80 -16.84 7.07 24.20
CA GLY A 80 -17.22 5.77 24.77
C GLY A 80 -17.78 4.77 23.75
N GLU A 81 -18.13 5.22 22.54
CA GLU A 81 -18.58 4.31 21.48
C GLU A 81 -17.40 3.70 20.70
N ARG A 82 -17.62 2.51 20.17
CA ARG A 82 -16.74 1.93 19.17
C ARG A 82 -16.94 2.67 17.85
N TRP A 83 -15.86 2.85 17.10
CA TRP A 83 -16.01 3.24 15.70
C TRP A 83 -16.87 2.20 14.99
N LYS A 84 -17.78 2.64 14.10
CA LYS A 84 -18.52 1.70 13.25
C LYS A 84 -17.51 0.85 12.49
N ALA A 85 -17.53 -0.46 12.74
CA ALA A 85 -16.60 -1.38 12.12
C ALA A 85 -17.00 -1.54 10.66
N SER A 86 -16.19 -1.01 9.77
CA SER A 86 -16.33 -1.23 8.35
C SER A 86 -14.95 -1.56 7.80
N ARG A 87 -14.84 -2.70 7.11
CA ARG A 87 -13.59 -3.07 6.41
C ARG A 87 -13.17 -1.98 5.41
N LYS A 88 -14.14 -1.28 4.83
CA LYS A 88 -13.90 -0.22 3.84
C LYS A 88 -13.21 1.02 4.42
N ASP A 89 -13.31 1.22 5.74
CA ASP A 89 -12.81 2.42 6.42
C ASP A 89 -11.51 2.13 7.22
N GLY A 90 -10.95 0.92 7.07
CA GLY A 90 -9.66 0.55 7.68
C GLY A 90 -8.48 1.04 6.84
N PHE A 91 -7.29 1.09 7.46
CA PHE A 91 -6.05 1.54 6.81
C PHE A 91 -5.70 0.78 5.53
N HIS A 92 -6.19 -0.47 5.40
CA HIS A 92 -6.01 -1.28 4.19
C HIS A 92 -6.61 -0.65 2.93
N VAL A 93 -7.52 0.33 3.06
CA VAL A 93 -8.06 1.09 1.92
C VAL A 93 -6.96 1.80 1.11
N LEU A 94 -5.85 2.18 1.74
CA LEU A 94 -4.71 2.77 1.01
C LEU A 94 -4.10 1.78 0.03
N ARG A 95 -4.03 0.48 0.38
CA ARG A 95 -3.61 -0.57 -0.56
C ARG A 95 -4.61 -0.75 -1.69
N HIS A 96 -5.91 -0.65 -1.38
CA HIS A 96 -6.98 -0.67 -2.39
C HIS A 96 -7.01 0.59 -3.27
N THR A 97 -6.36 1.67 -2.86
CA THR A 97 -6.16 2.88 -3.68
C THR A 97 -4.91 2.74 -4.55
N TYR A 98 -3.80 2.27 -3.95
CA TYR A 98 -2.53 2.07 -4.64
C TYR A 98 -2.64 1.07 -5.80
N ALA A 99 -3.24 -0.09 -5.58
CA ALA A 99 -3.30 -1.16 -6.57
C ALA A 99 -3.94 -0.75 -7.91
N PRO A 100 -5.15 -0.18 -7.95
CA PRO A 100 -5.75 0.26 -9.22
C PRO A 100 -4.97 1.40 -9.88
N MET A 101 -4.45 2.38 -9.12
CA MET A 101 -3.64 3.46 -9.69
C MET A 101 -2.42 2.93 -10.47
N ILE A 102 -1.75 1.90 -9.93
CA ILE A 102 -0.61 1.26 -10.58
C ILE A 102 -1.04 0.48 -11.84
N LEU A 103 -2.20 -0.18 -11.81
CA LEU A 103 -2.74 -0.86 -13.00
C LEU A 103 -3.16 0.12 -14.10
N GLU A 104 -3.79 1.25 -13.74
CA GLU A 104 -4.18 2.31 -14.68
C GLU A 104 -2.95 2.93 -15.36
N ALA A 105 -1.86 3.12 -14.60
CA ALA A 105 -0.56 3.55 -15.12
C ALA A 105 0.04 2.55 -16.13
N GLY A 106 -0.51 1.33 -16.23
CA GLY A 106 -0.11 0.32 -17.21
C GLY A 106 0.92 -0.69 -16.70
N GLU A 107 1.14 -0.74 -15.39
CA GLU A 107 2.03 -1.75 -14.79
C GLU A 107 1.44 -3.16 -14.94
N SER A 108 2.32 -4.17 -15.00
CA SER A 108 1.92 -5.56 -15.09
C SER A 108 1.23 -6.03 -13.82
N VAL A 109 0.11 -6.74 -13.98
CA VAL A 109 -0.60 -7.41 -12.88
C VAL A 109 0.30 -8.39 -12.11
N VAL A 110 1.27 -9.01 -12.77
CA VAL A 110 2.24 -9.93 -12.15
C VAL A 110 3.22 -9.17 -11.28
N THR A 111 3.74 -8.03 -11.77
CA THR A 111 4.63 -7.15 -11.01
C THR A 111 3.91 -6.62 -9.78
N LEU A 112 2.70 -6.08 -9.95
CA LEU A 112 1.89 -5.58 -8.85
C LEU A 112 1.58 -6.68 -7.84
N ALA A 113 1.20 -7.88 -8.28
CA ALA A 113 0.95 -9.02 -7.38
C ALA A 113 2.17 -9.34 -6.49
N ARG A 114 3.38 -9.30 -7.07
CA ARG A 114 4.64 -9.50 -6.33
C ARG A 114 4.88 -8.39 -5.31
N TRP A 115 4.70 -7.12 -5.69
CA TRP A 115 4.84 -5.99 -4.77
C TRP A 115 3.85 -6.05 -3.61
N LEU A 116 2.60 -6.42 -3.89
CA LEU A 116 1.55 -6.62 -2.91
C LEU A 116 1.81 -7.87 -2.04
N GLY A 117 2.64 -8.80 -2.50
CA GLY A 117 2.94 -10.07 -1.83
C GLY A 117 1.78 -11.06 -1.89
N HIS A 118 1.03 -11.07 -2.99
CA HIS A 118 0.05 -12.11 -3.25
C HIS A 118 0.75 -13.40 -3.69
N SER A 119 0.26 -14.54 -3.22
CA SER A 119 0.78 -15.87 -3.60
C SER A 119 0.50 -16.22 -5.06
N SER A 120 -0.51 -15.58 -5.67
CA SER A 120 -0.85 -15.71 -7.08
C SER A 120 -1.31 -14.37 -7.66
N PRO A 121 -0.95 -14.03 -8.92
CA PRO A 121 -1.51 -12.89 -9.63
C PRO A 121 -3.03 -12.91 -9.77
N THR A 122 -3.67 -14.09 -9.73
CA THR A 122 -5.13 -14.23 -9.76
C THR A 122 -5.80 -13.45 -8.64
N ILE A 123 -5.20 -13.42 -7.45
CA ILE A 123 -5.71 -12.64 -6.31
C ILE A 123 -5.79 -11.14 -6.66
N THR A 124 -4.76 -10.61 -7.33
CA THR A 124 -4.77 -9.22 -7.79
C THR A 124 -5.84 -8.99 -8.84
N LEU A 125 -6.00 -9.92 -9.79
CA LEU A 125 -6.99 -9.83 -10.85
C LEU A 125 -8.42 -9.86 -10.27
N ASP A 126 -8.71 -10.82 -9.40
CA ASP A 126 -10.03 -10.96 -8.75
C ASP A 126 -10.41 -9.69 -7.98
N HIS A 127 -9.44 -9.02 -7.35
CA HIS A 127 -9.69 -7.82 -6.56
C HIS A 127 -9.70 -6.51 -7.36
N TYR A 128 -8.98 -6.42 -8.49
CA TYR A 128 -8.73 -5.12 -9.15
C TYR A 128 -9.00 -5.08 -10.66
N ALA A 129 -9.34 -6.20 -11.31
CA ALA A 129 -9.55 -6.24 -12.76
C ALA A 129 -10.63 -5.26 -13.26
N HIS A 130 -11.63 -4.96 -12.42
CA HIS A 130 -12.69 -4.01 -12.75
C HIS A 130 -12.21 -2.55 -12.88
N PHE A 131 -11.00 -2.23 -12.41
CA PHE A 131 -10.35 -0.93 -12.61
C PHE A 131 -9.51 -0.86 -13.89
N MET A 132 -9.60 -1.85 -14.78
CA MET A 132 -8.94 -1.85 -16.09
C MET A 132 -9.93 -1.69 -17.26
N PRO A 133 -10.84 -0.68 -17.28
CA PRO A 133 -11.91 -0.60 -18.28
C PRO A 133 -11.46 -0.37 -19.73
N GLU A 134 -10.17 -0.13 -20.00
CA GLU A 134 -9.65 0.14 -21.36
C GLU A 134 -8.37 -0.65 -21.69
N ALA A 135 -8.19 -1.85 -21.10
CA ALA A 135 -7.02 -2.69 -21.42
C ALA A 135 -6.94 -3.04 -22.93
N GLY A 136 -8.07 -3.07 -23.63
CA GLY A 136 -8.11 -3.28 -25.09
C GLY A 136 -7.67 -2.07 -25.92
N GLY A 137 -7.83 -0.85 -25.42
CA GLY A 137 -7.49 0.39 -26.14
C GLY A 137 -5.98 0.53 -26.36
N LYS A 138 -5.18 0.30 -25.31
CA LYS A 138 -3.70 0.30 -25.41
C LYS A 138 -3.19 -0.80 -26.35
N GLY A 139 -3.81 -1.99 -26.31
CA GLY A 139 -3.46 -3.10 -27.20
C GLY A 139 -3.73 -2.77 -28.68
N ARG A 140 -4.90 -2.19 -28.99
CA ARG A 140 -5.23 -1.74 -30.34
C ARG A 140 -4.26 -0.66 -30.83
N ALA A 141 -4.01 0.38 -30.02
CA ALA A 141 -3.08 1.44 -30.35
C ALA A 141 -1.65 0.92 -30.61
N ALA A 142 -1.19 -0.07 -29.83
CA ALA A 142 0.12 -0.68 -30.05
C ALA A 142 0.22 -1.44 -31.38
N VAL A 143 -0.85 -2.16 -31.74
CA VAL A 143 -0.95 -2.83 -33.05
C VAL A 143 -1.02 -1.81 -34.18
N ASP A 144 -1.78 -0.73 -34.01
CA ASP A 144 -1.86 0.35 -34.99
C ASP A 144 -0.49 0.99 -35.22
N VAL A 145 0.27 1.29 -34.16
CA VAL A 145 1.66 1.81 -34.27
C VAL A 145 2.57 0.82 -35.00
N LEU A 146 2.46 -0.48 -34.71
CA LEU A 146 3.28 -1.51 -35.34
C LEU A 146 2.97 -1.65 -36.85
N LEU A 147 1.71 -1.50 -37.23
CA LEU A 147 1.23 -1.73 -38.59
C LEU A 147 1.07 -0.43 -39.41
N SER A 148 1.18 0.74 -38.80
CA SER A 148 1.10 2.01 -39.50
C SER A 148 2.27 2.18 -40.49
N PRO A 149 2.00 2.62 -41.73
CA PRO A 149 3.06 2.89 -42.70
C PRO A 149 3.98 4.00 -42.18
N VAL A 150 5.29 3.82 -42.35
CA VAL A 150 6.29 4.87 -42.08
C VAL A 150 5.94 6.07 -42.95
N PRO A 151 5.86 7.31 -42.41
CA PRO A 151 5.61 8.49 -43.24
C PRO A 151 6.69 8.56 -44.32
N GLU A 152 6.29 8.61 -45.59
CA GLU A 152 7.21 8.93 -46.67
C GLU A 152 7.83 10.30 -46.35
N LEU A 153 9.13 10.30 -46.08
CA LEU A 153 9.93 11.52 -46.07
C LEU A 153 9.88 12.10 -47.48
N HIS A 154 8.94 12.99 -47.73
CA HIS A 154 8.99 13.83 -48.92
C HIS A 154 10.06 14.91 -48.71
N PRO A 155 11.00 15.07 -49.66
CA PRO A 155 12.14 15.99 -49.58
C PRO A 155 11.73 17.47 -49.62
#